data_AF-A0A392Q0M7-F1
#
_entry.id   AF-A0A392Q0M7-F1
#
_cell.length_a   1.000
_cell.length_b   1.000
_cell.length_c   1.000
_cell.angle_alpha   90.00
_cell.angle_beta   90.00
_cell.angle_gamma   90.00
#
_symmetry.space_group_name_H-M   'P 1'
#
loop_
_entity.id
_entity.type
_entity.pdbx_description
1 polymer ?
#
loop_
_entity_poly.entity_id
_entity_poly.type
_entity_poly.pdbx_seq_one_letter_code
_entity_poly.pdbx_strand_id
1 'polypeptide(L)'
;MWSFEMVVLLSGLLPNPKLETSVFSICLNTAETFWMISFGFSGAVSTRVSNELGAAHPSAARLAVHVVLVMALIEGTLVGTVMILIRNIWAYAYSNEIEVVEYVAKMLPILAVSHFL
;
A
#
# COMPACT_ATOMS: atom_id res chain seq x y z
N MET A 1 -7.25 5.59 -10.12
CA MET A 1 -8.55 5.27 -9.52
C MET A 1 -9.42 4.50 -10.50
N TRP A 2 -9.88 5.11 -11.61
CA TRP A 2 -10.68 4.43 -12.65
C TRP A 2 -10.08 3.12 -13.17
N SER A 3 -8.76 3.08 -13.38
CA SER A 3 -8.09 1.85 -13.82
C SER A 3 -8.24 0.70 -12.82
N PHE A 4 -8.23 0.96 -11.51
CA PHE A 4 -8.39 -0.09 -10.49
C PHE A 4 -9.82 -0.62 -10.44
N GLU A 5 -10.82 0.26 -10.53
CA GLU A 5 -12.23 -0.12 -10.62
C GLU A 5 -12.50 -1.00 -11.86
N MET A 6 -11.87 -0.66 -12.98
CA MET A 6 -11.97 -1.48 -14.20
C MET A 6 -11.36 -2.87 -13.99
N VAL A 7 -10.23 -3.00 -13.29
CA VAL A 7 -9.65 -4.31 -12.98
C VAL A 7 -10.53 -5.12 -12.02
N VAL A 8 -11.18 -4.46 -11.04
CA VAL A 8 -12.19 -5.11 -10.18
C VAL A 8 -13.34 -5.65 -11.02
N LEU A 9 -13.89 -4.85 -11.94
CA LEU A 9 -14.96 -5.29 -12.82
C LEU A 9 -14.53 -6.49 -13.69
N LEU A 10 -13.31 -6.45 -14.23
CA LEU A 10 -12.76 -7.54 -15.04
C LEU A 10 -12.50 -8.82 -14.22
N SER A 11 -12.20 -8.72 -12.92
CA SER A 11 -12.06 -9.89 -12.04
C SER A 11 -13.38 -10.68 -11.90
N GLY A 12 -14.52 -10.02 -12.14
CA GLY A 12 -15.83 -10.66 -12.24
C GLY A 12 -16.01 -11.56 -13.47
N LEU A 13 -15.07 -11.57 -14.41
CA LEU A 13 -15.06 -12.47 -15.57
C LEU A 13 -14.27 -13.77 -15.32
N LEU A 14 -13.63 -13.91 -14.15
CA LEU A 14 -12.87 -15.11 -13.78
C LEU A 14 -13.78 -16.28 -13.39
N PRO A 15 -13.26 -17.53 -13.33
CA PRO A 15 -14.08 -18.74 -13.12
C PRO A 15 -14.94 -18.74 -11.85
N ASN A 16 -14.51 -18.06 -10.78
CA ASN A 16 -15.30 -17.83 -9.57
C ASN A 16 -15.45 -16.31 -9.34
N PRO A 17 -16.40 -15.65 -10.04
CA PRO A 17 -16.53 -14.19 -10.03
C PRO A 17 -16.68 -13.60 -8.63
N LYS A 18 -17.49 -14.24 -7.77
CA LYS A 18 -17.77 -13.76 -6.41
C LYS A 18 -16.50 -13.81 -5.54
N LEU A 19 -15.77 -14.93 -5.58
CA LEU A 19 -14.53 -15.10 -4.82
C LEU A 19 -13.45 -14.14 -5.32
N GLU A 20 -13.16 -14.16 -6.62
CA GLU A 20 -12.06 -13.40 -7.21
C GLU A 20 -12.26 -11.90 -7.06
N THR A 21 -13.49 -11.41 -7.29
CA THR A 21 -13.81 -9.99 -7.08
C THR A 21 -13.67 -9.58 -5.62
N SER A 22 -14.09 -10.42 -4.68
CA SER A 22 -13.97 -10.14 -3.25
C SER A 22 -12.51 -10.09 -2.80
N VAL A 23 -11.73 -11.11 -3.16
CA VAL A 23 -10.29 -11.19 -2.85
C VAL A 23 -9.54 -10.01 -3.45
N PHE A 24 -9.80 -9.70 -4.73
CA PHE A 24 -9.15 -8.60 -5.42
C PHE A 24 -9.50 -7.23 -4.80
N SER A 25 -10.77 -7.01 -4.45
CA SER A 25 -11.22 -5.77 -3.79
C SER A 25 -10.57 -5.59 -2.41
N ILE A 26 -10.49 -6.66 -1.61
CA ILE A 26 -9.83 -6.61 -0.30
C ILE A 26 -8.34 -6.31 -0.47
N CYS A 27 -7.66 -6.96 -1.42
CA CYS A 27 -6.26 -6.70 -1.72
C CYS A 27 -6.02 -5.24 -2.13
N LEU A 28 -6.85 -4.68 -3.03
CA LEU A 28 -6.73 -3.27 -3.43
C LEU A 28 -6.95 -2.32 -2.26
N ASN A 29 -8.00 -2.52 -1.46
CA ASN A 29 -8.28 -1.66 -0.32
C ASN A 29 -7.16 -1.73 0.73
N THR A 30 -6.58 -2.93 0.91
CA THR A 30 -5.40 -3.13 1.77
C THR A 30 -4.22 -2.32 1.24
N ALA A 31 -3.90 -2.42 -0.05
CA ALA A 31 -2.81 -1.67 -0.67
C ALA A 31 -3.02 -0.15 -0.53
N GLU A 32 -4.23 0.35 -0.78
CA GLU A 32 -4.56 1.78 -0.61
C GLU A 32 -4.41 2.24 0.85
N THR A 33 -4.83 1.42 1.81
CA THR A 33 -4.72 1.72 3.24
C THR A 33 -3.27 1.93 3.66
N PHE A 34 -2.37 1.04 3.22
CA PHE A 34 -0.94 1.18 3.54
C PHE A 34 -0.27 2.29 2.73
N TRP A 35 -0.69 2.50 1.48
CA TRP A 35 -0.18 3.58 0.63
C TRP A 35 -0.45 4.98 1.19
N MET A 36 -1.48 5.16 2.03
CA MET A 36 -1.72 6.43 2.72
C MET A 36 -0.53 6.89 3.57
N ILE A 37 0.27 5.96 4.12
CA ILE A 37 1.45 6.29 4.93
C ILE A 37 2.50 6.96 4.03
N SER A 38 2.84 6.32 2.92
CA SER A 38 3.80 6.83 1.94
C SER A 38 3.32 8.14 1.30
N PHE A 39 2.00 8.27 1.08
CA PHE A 39 1.39 9.53 0.63
C PHE A 39 1.59 10.67 1.64
N GLY A 40 1.45 10.39 2.93
CA GLY A 40 1.74 11.35 4.00
C GLY A 40 3.19 11.83 3.99
N PHE A 41 4.15 10.93 3.79
CA PHE A 41 5.56 11.29 3.64
C PHE A 41 5.80 12.17 2.41
N SER A 42 5.16 11.86 1.29
CA SER A 42 5.24 12.67 0.06
C SER A 42 4.79 14.12 0.30
N GLY A 43 3.67 14.31 1.01
CA GLY A 43 3.21 15.64 1.42
C GLY A 43 4.20 16.36 2.32
N ALA A 44 4.67 15.70 3.38
CA ALA A 44 5.59 16.27 4.35
C ALA A 44 6.93 16.71 3.72
N VAL A 45 7.54 15.86 2.89
CA VAL A 45 8.80 16.20 2.20
C VAL A 45 8.59 17.29 1.16
N SER A 46 7.47 17.29 0.44
CA SER A 46 7.16 18.32 -0.56
C SER A 46 7.08 19.69 0.08
N THR A 47 6.39 19.83 1.22
CA THR A 47 6.34 21.07 1.99
C THR A 47 7.72 21.47 2.51
N ARG A 48 8.46 20.52 3.10
CA ARG A 48 9.80 20.81 3.67
C ARG A 48 10.79 21.28 2.61
N VAL A 49 10.88 20.57 1.49
CA VAL A 49 11.76 20.91 0.36
C VAL A 49 11.37 22.24 -0.25
N SER A 50 10.07 22.48 -0.46
CA SER A 50 9.58 23.75 -1.01
C SER A 50 9.95 24.95 -0.13
N ASN A 51 9.81 24.80 1.20
CA ASN A 51 10.18 25.85 2.15
C ASN A 51 11.69 26.13 2.15
N GLU A 52 12.54 25.10 2.15
CA GLU A 52 14.00 25.27 2.13
C GLU A 52 14.50 25.85 0.81
N LEU A 53 13.91 25.47 -0.33
CA LEU A 53 14.22 26.09 -1.62
C LEU A 53 13.75 27.54 -1.68
N GLY A 54 12.56 27.85 -1.17
CA GLY A 54 12.03 29.22 -1.08
C GLY A 54 12.89 30.13 -0.19
N ALA A 55 13.54 29.57 0.83
CA ALA A 55 14.49 30.28 1.69
C ALA A 55 15.93 30.35 1.12
N ALA A 56 16.16 29.91 -0.11
CA ALA A 56 17.48 29.81 -0.74
C ALA A 56 18.49 28.93 0.04
N HIS A 57 18.00 27.86 0.70
CA HIS A 57 18.80 26.87 1.42
C HIS A 57 18.84 25.50 0.70
N PRO A 58 19.57 25.37 -0.44
CA PRO A 58 19.58 24.15 -1.24
C PRO A 58 20.20 22.93 -0.53
N SER A 59 21.12 23.15 0.42
CA SER A 59 21.72 22.08 1.23
C SER A 59 20.70 21.42 2.16
N ALA A 60 19.85 22.23 2.82
CA ALA A 60 18.78 21.76 3.69
C ALA A 60 17.67 21.05 2.89
N ALA A 61 17.34 21.55 1.70
CA ALA A 61 16.44 20.87 0.78
C ALA A 61 16.96 19.48 0.38
N ARG A 62 18.26 19.36 0.05
CA ARG A 62 18.90 18.06 -0.24
C ARG A 62 18.86 17.12 0.96
N LEU A 63 19.11 17.64 2.18
CA LEU A 63 19.00 16.84 3.39
C LEU A 63 17.58 16.30 3.59
N ALA A 64 16.55 17.12 3.39
CA ALA A 64 15.15 16.68 3.51
C ALA A 64 14.82 15.51 2.56
N VAL A 65 15.35 15.52 1.34
CA VAL A 65 15.22 14.39 0.40
C VAL A 65 15.92 13.13 0.93
N HIS A 66 17.14 13.24 1.46
CA HIS A 66 17.84 12.06 2.00
C HIS A 66 17.10 11.48 3.21
N VAL A 67 16.57 12.34 4.08
CA VAL A 67 15.79 11.91 5.25
C VAL A 67 14.53 11.16 4.83
N VAL A 68 13.77 11.65 3.84
CA VAL A 68 12.56 10.92 3.38
C VAL A 68 12.89 9.60 2.71
N LEU A 69 14.01 9.50 1.98
CA LEU A 69 14.42 8.23 1.36
C LEU A 69 14.72 7.16 2.42
N VAL A 70 15.41 7.54 3.51
CA VAL A 70 15.66 6.62 4.63
C VAL A 70 14.35 6.25 5.34
N MET A 71 13.45 7.22 5.58
CA MET A 71 12.15 6.96 6.20
C MET A 71 11.28 6.04 5.33
N ALA A 72 11.29 6.19 4.01
CA ALA A 72 10.54 5.34 3.08
C ALA A 72 11.05 3.89 3.10
N LEU A 73 12.37 3.67 3.17
CA LEU A 73 12.93 2.32 3.33
C LEU A 73 12.50 1.68 4.65
N ILE A 74 12.55 2.43 5.75
CA ILE A 74 12.10 1.95 7.06
C ILE A 74 10.60 1.62 7.02
N GLU A 75 9.79 2.50 6.47
CA GLU A 75 8.34 2.32 6.35
C GLU A 75 7.99 1.09 5.51
N GLY A 76 8.60 0.92 4.34
CA GLY A 76 8.41 -0.26 3.51
C GLY A 76 8.72 -1.56 4.27
N THR A 77 9.85 -1.61 4.99
CA THR A 77 10.21 -2.80 5.81
C THR A 77 9.21 -3.08 6.91
N LEU A 78 8.73 -2.02 7.58
CA LEU A 78 7.77 -2.15 8.67
C LEU A 78 6.42 -2.63 8.14
N VAL A 79 5.90 -1.99 7.10
CA VAL A 79 4.60 -2.32 6.49
C VAL A 79 4.62 -3.72 5.90
N GLY A 80 5.64 -4.08 5.13
CA GLY A 80 5.77 -5.42 4.56
C GLY A 80 5.83 -6.50 5.65
N THR A 81 6.56 -6.24 6.73
CA THR A 81 6.61 -7.15 7.90
C THR A 81 5.24 -7.29 8.54
N VAL A 82 4.54 -6.17 8.79
CA VAL A 82 3.20 -6.15 9.38
C VAL A 82 2.22 -6.95 8.52
N MET A 83 2.17 -6.71 7.20
CA MET A 83 1.33 -7.45 6.25
C MET A 83 1.57 -8.97 6.35
N ILE A 84 2.83 -9.41 6.40
CA ILE A 84 3.18 -10.84 6.47
C ILE A 84 2.73 -11.45 7.81
N LEU A 85 2.90 -10.73 8.92
CA LEU A 85 2.56 -11.19 10.27
C LEU A 85 1.04 -11.33 10.46
N ILE A 86 0.26 -10.37 9.96
CA ILE A 86 -1.20 -10.34 10.16
C ILE A 86 -1.98 -11.07 9.07
N ARG A 87 -1.31 -11.67 8.08
CA ARG A 87 -1.94 -12.19 6.85
C ARG A 87 -3.12 -13.14 7.07
N ASN A 88 -3.06 -13.96 8.12
CA ASN A 88 -4.09 -14.97 8.41
C ASN A 88 -5.32 -14.40 9.14
N ILE A 89 -5.26 -13.15 9.62
CA ILE A 89 -6.34 -12.53 10.38
C ILE A 89 -6.89 -11.27 9.71
N TRP A 90 -6.13 -10.63 8.83
CA TRP A 90 -6.50 -9.35 8.20
C TRP A 90 -7.84 -9.39 7.47
N ALA A 91 -8.07 -10.44 6.67
CA ALA A 91 -9.26 -10.55 5.84
C ALA A 91 -10.57 -10.72 6.63
N TYR A 92 -10.50 -11.13 7.90
CA TYR A 92 -11.68 -11.20 8.76
C TYR A 92 -12.31 -9.83 9.05
N ALA A 93 -11.57 -8.73 8.85
CA ALA A 93 -12.15 -7.38 8.91
C ALA A 93 -13.15 -7.12 7.76
N TYR A 94 -13.09 -7.90 6.68
CA TYR A 94 -13.89 -7.70 5.47
C TYR A 94 -14.89 -8.82 5.21
N SER A 95 -14.56 -10.07 5.55
CA SER A 95 -15.40 -11.24 5.24
C SER A 95 -15.31 -12.34 6.30
N ASN A 96 -16.42 -13.03 6.51
CA ASN A 96 -16.49 -14.25 7.33
C ASN A 96 -16.37 -15.54 6.49
N GLU A 97 -16.30 -15.43 5.16
CA GLU A 97 -16.13 -16.58 4.27
C GLU A 97 -14.67 -17.07 4.31
N ILE A 98 -14.46 -18.30 4.82
CA ILE A 98 -13.12 -18.86 5.06
C ILE A 98 -12.31 -18.93 3.75
N GLU A 99 -12.95 -19.27 2.63
CA GLU A 99 -12.30 -19.34 1.32
C GLU A 99 -11.72 -17.98 0.90
N VAL A 100 -12.43 -16.88 1.15
CA VAL A 100 -11.94 -15.51 0.89
C VAL A 100 -10.76 -15.19 1.79
N VAL A 101 -10.86 -15.53 3.08
CA VAL A 101 -9.82 -15.25 4.08
C VAL A 101 -8.52 -15.96 3.75
N GLU A 102 -8.58 -17.26 3.45
CA GLU A 102 -7.41 -18.06 3.09
C GLU A 102 -6.77 -17.58 1.79
N TYR A 103 -7.57 -17.16 0.82
CA TYR A 103 -7.04 -16.66 -0.45
C TYR A 103 -6.37 -15.29 -0.26
N VAL A 104 -7.01 -14.35 0.44
CA VAL A 104 -6.38 -13.07 0.79
C VAL A 104 -5.08 -13.30 1.56
N ALA A 105 -5.05 -14.22 2.53
CA ALA A 105 -3.83 -14.56 3.27
C ALA A 105 -2.68 -15.06 2.38
N LYS A 106 -2.98 -15.74 1.26
CA LYS A 106 -1.99 -16.14 0.23
C LYS A 106 -1.51 -14.97 -0.61
N MET A 107 -2.36 -13.95 -0.81
CA MET A 107 -2.05 -12.75 -1.59
C MET A 107 -1.25 -11.71 -0.80
N LEU A 108 -1.44 -11.59 0.52
CA LEU A 108 -0.75 -10.59 1.36
C LEU A 108 0.79 -10.59 1.23
N PRO A 109 1.49 -11.75 1.14
CA PRO A 109 2.93 -11.76 0.86
C PRO A 109 3.30 -11.14 -0.48
N ILE A 110 2.46 -11.32 -1.51
CA ILE A 110 2.66 -10.68 -2.82
C ILE A 110 2.47 -9.17 -2.69
N LEU A 111 1.44 -8.72 -1.98
CA LEU A 111 1.21 -7.30 -1.70
C LEU A 111 2.37 -6.68 -0.91
N ALA A 112 2.92 -7.39 0.06
CA ALA A 112 4.05 -6.93 0.86
C ALA A 112 5.30 -6.70 0.00
N VAL A 113 5.56 -7.56 -0.98
CA VAL A 113 6.66 -7.38 -1.95
C VAL A 113 6.35 -6.23 -2.91
N SER A 114 5.11 -6.13 -3.39
CA SER A 114 4.69 -5.05 -4.29
C SER A 114 4.74 -3.68 -3.62
N HIS A 115 4.53 -3.56 -2.30
CA HIS A 115 4.62 -2.29 -1.57
C HIS A 115 6.04 -1.70 -1.57
N PHE A 116 7.06 -2.54 -1.79
CA PHE A 116 8.46 -2.12 -1.89
C PHE A 116 8.90 -1.68 -3.30
N LEU A 117 8.14 -2.04 -4.33
CA LEU A 117 8.46 -1.83 -5.74
C LEU A 117 7.80 -0.54 -6.27
#